data_AF-A0A1Y0VYT6-F1
#
_entry.id   AF-A0A1Y0VYT6-F1
#
_cell.length_a   1.000
_cell.length_b   1.000
_cell.length_c   1.000
_cell.angle_alpha   90.00
_cell.angle_beta   90.00
_cell.angle_gamma   90.00
#
_symmetry.space_group_name_H-M   'P 1'
#
loop_
_entity.id
_entity.type
_entity.pdbx_description
1 polymer ?
#
loop_
_entity_poly.entity_id
_entity_poly.type
_entity_poly.pdbx_seq_one_letter_code
_entity_poly.pdbx_strand_id
1 'polypeptide(L)'
;MKPQLSFSDLKNETFILLDRDKSPIIVDNVLSQGIKNGYNLKANYYVKNLSQGLSMTALGNGLAFLYSAMNDGQLEKQYRIKLKI
;
A
#
# COMPACT_ATOMS: atom_id res chain seq x y z
N MET A 1 3.61 -7.32 21.87
CA MET A 1 3.11 -6.08 21.24
C MET A 1 3.40 -6.12 19.75
N LYS A 2 2.43 -5.85 18.87
CA LYS A 2 2.72 -5.62 17.45
C LYS A 2 3.46 -4.27 17.36
N PRO A 3 4.61 -4.17 16.67
CA PRO A 3 5.31 -2.89 16.54
C PRO A 3 4.35 -1.88 15.92
N GLN A 4 4.26 -0.66 16.44
CA GLN A 4 3.43 0.38 15.85
C GLN A 4 4.18 0.95 14.63
N LEU A 5 3.61 0.84 13.43
CA LEU A 5 4.19 1.44 12.22
C LEU A 5 3.56 2.82 12.07
N SER A 6 4.38 3.86 12.05
CA SER A 6 3.93 5.21 11.73
C SER A 6 4.19 5.51 10.25
N PHE A 7 3.43 6.43 9.67
CA PHE A 7 3.68 6.85 8.29
C PHE A 7 5.07 7.47 8.12
N SER A 8 5.61 8.15 9.13
CA SER A 8 6.97 8.71 9.09
C SER A 8 8.06 7.64 8.94
N ASP A 9 7.81 6.41 9.40
CA ASP A 9 8.76 5.30 9.24
C ASP A 9 8.92 4.86 7.78
N LEU A 10 7.98 5.24 6.90
CA LEU A 10 7.91 4.77 5.52
C LEU A 10 8.53 5.72 4.49
N LYS A 11 9.20 6.79 4.94
CA LYS A 11 9.76 7.84 4.07
C LYS A 11 10.72 7.33 2.98
N ASN A 12 11.38 6.20 3.25
CA ASN A 12 12.38 5.59 2.36
C ASN A 12 11.82 4.39 1.58
N GLU A 13 10.56 4.01 1.82
CA GLU A 13 9.93 2.87 1.18
C GLU A 13 9.45 3.23 -0.23
N THR A 14 9.30 2.19 -1.06
CA THR A 14 8.69 2.30 -2.38
C THR A 14 7.30 1.71 -2.35
N PHE A 15 6.37 2.41 -2.98
CA PHE A 15 4.95 2.10 -2.93
C PHE A 15 4.45 1.54 -4.27
N ILE A 16 3.47 0.68 -4.15
CA ILE A 16 2.65 0.17 -5.24
C ILE A 16 1.29 0.84 -5.09
N LEU A 17 0.94 1.71 -6.04
CA LEU A 17 -0.32 2.44 -6.02
C LEU A 17 -1.29 1.84 -7.01
N LEU A 18 -2.59 2.03 -6.78
CA LEU A 18 -3.56 1.82 -7.84
C LEU A 18 -3.31 2.83 -8.96
N ASP A 19 -3.63 2.42 -10.18
CA ASP A 19 -3.77 3.34 -11.29
C ASP A 19 -4.76 4.45 -10.91
N ARG A 20 -4.33 5.71 -11.03
CA ARG A 20 -5.08 6.86 -10.55
C ARG A 20 -6.42 6.99 -11.27
N ASP A 21 -6.51 6.56 -12.53
CA ASP A 21 -7.75 6.56 -13.30
C ASP A 21 -8.79 5.57 -12.75
N LYS A 22 -8.35 4.53 -12.03
CA LYS A 22 -9.24 3.55 -11.40
C LYS A 22 -9.76 4.01 -10.05
N SER A 23 -8.96 4.76 -9.29
CA SER A 23 -9.35 5.20 -7.96
C SER A 23 -8.62 6.47 -7.52
N PRO A 24 -8.97 7.63 -8.10
CA PRO A 24 -8.23 8.87 -7.86
C PRO A 24 -8.29 9.28 -6.38
N ILE A 25 -9.45 9.09 -5.73
CA ILE A 25 -9.66 9.43 -4.33
C ILE A 25 -8.74 8.61 -3.40
N ILE A 26 -8.61 7.31 -3.63
CA ILE A 26 -7.77 6.44 -2.79
C ILE A 26 -6.30 6.80 -2.98
N VAL A 27 -5.87 6.96 -4.23
CA VAL A 27 -4.49 7.31 -4.57
C VAL A 27 -4.12 8.66 -3.96
N ASP A 28 -4.96 9.68 -4.15
CA ASP A 28 -4.71 11.02 -3.63
C ASP A 28 -4.70 11.05 -2.09
N ASN A 29 -5.57 10.26 -1.44
CA ASN A 29 -5.55 10.13 0.02
C ASN A 29 -4.21 9.55 0.50
N VAL A 30 -3.72 8.46 -0.11
CA VAL A 30 -2.43 7.85 0.22
C VAL A 30 -1.30 8.85 0.04
N LEU A 31 -1.24 9.53 -1.11
CA LEU A 31 -0.24 10.57 -1.39
C LEU A 31 -0.27 11.69 -0.35
N SER A 32 -1.48 12.13 0.05
CA SER A 32 -1.65 13.16 1.08
C SER A 32 -1.11 12.76 2.45
N GLN A 33 -1.13 11.45 2.80
CA GLN A 33 -0.56 10.99 4.06
C GLN A 33 0.95 11.14 4.07
N GLY A 34 1.63 10.86 2.96
CA GLY A 34 3.06 11.15 2.83
C GLY A 34 3.35 12.63 3.07
N ILE A 35 2.63 13.50 2.36
CA ILE A 35 2.82 14.96 2.44
C ILE A 35 2.58 15.47 3.86
N LYS A 36 1.51 15.00 4.53
CA LYS A 36 1.22 15.34 5.94
C LYS A 36 2.32 14.91 6.90
N ASN A 37 3.10 13.89 6.55
CA ASN A 37 4.23 13.39 7.33
C ASN A 37 5.58 13.94 6.85
N GLY A 38 5.57 14.97 5.98
CA GLY A 38 6.76 15.71 5.58
C GLY A 38 7.58 15.07 4.45
N TYR A 39 7.02 14.12 3.68
CA TYR A 39 7.74 13.52 2.56
C TYR A 39 6.82 13.20 1.37
N ASN A 40 7.38 13.17 0.16
CA ASN A 40 6.67 12.69 -1.02
C ASN A 40 6.83 11.17 -1.13
N LEU A 41 5.72 10.46 -1.24
CA LEU A 41 5.73 9.02 -1.46
C LEU A 41 6.33 8.68 -2.83
N LYS A 42 7.20 7.66 -2.86
CA LYS A 42 7.80 7.15 -4.09
C LYS A 42 7.00 5.96 -4.58
N ALA A 43 6.38 6.05 -5.75
CA ALA A 43 5.66 4.94 -6.35
C ALA A 43 6.42 4.39 -7.56
N ASN A 44 6.80 3.12 -7.51
CA ASN A 44 7.50 2.45 -8.62
C ASN A 44 6.54 1.70 -9.55
N TYR A 45 5.33 1.40 -9.06
CA TYR A 45 4.33 0.64 -9.80
C TYR A 45 2.94 1.23 -9.62
N TYR A 46 2.19 1.24 -10.72
CA TYR A 46 0.77 1.54 -10.76
C TYR A 46 0.03 0.30 -11.25
N VAL A 47 -0.86 -0.23 -10.41
CA VAL A 47 -1.56 -1.50 -10.65
C VAL A 47 -3.05 -1.28 -10.90
N LYS A 48 -3.67 -2.16 -11.67
CA LYS A 48 -5.06 -1.96 -12.13
C LYS A 48 -6.10 -2.47 -11.13
N ASN A 49 -5.69 -3.33 -10.19
CA ASN A 49 -6.59 -3.97 -9.24
C ASN A 49 -5.83 -4.49 -8.01
N LEU A 50 -6.61 -4.92 -7.02
CA LEU A 50 -6.12 -5.48 -5.75
C LEU A 50 -5.17 -6.66 -5.97
N SER A 51 -5.55 -7.64 -6.79
CA SER A 51 -4.77 -8.86 -7.01
C SER A 51 -3.37 -8.56 -7.56
N GLN A 52 -3.26 -7.63 -8.51
CA GLN A 52 -1.98 -7.15 -9.02
C GLN A 52 -1.16 -6.47 -7.93
N GLY A 53 -1.78 -5.60 -7.12
CA GLY A 53 -1.11 -4.94 -6.00
C GLY A 53 -0.51 -5.94 -5.00
N LEU A 54 -1.33 -6.90 -4.55
CA LEU A 54 -0.90 -7.93 -3.60
C LEU A 54 0.19 -8.83 -4.19
N SER A 55 0.09 -9.18 -5.48
CA SER A 55 1.12 -9.97 -6.18
C SER A 55 2.44 -9.22 -6.24
N MET A 56 2.42 -7.93 -6.55
CA MET A 56 3.64 -7.11 -6.58
C MET A 56 4.27 -6.96 -5.20
N THR A 57 3.46 -6.81 -4.14
CA THR A 57 3.94 -6.81 -2.76
C THR A 57 4.55 -8.16 -2.37
N ALA A 58 3.93 -9.28 -2.75
CA ALA A 58 4.44 -10.62 -2.48
C ALA A 58 5.82 -10.87 -3.12
N LEU A 59 6.08 -10.25 -4.26
CA LEU A 59 7.38 -10.28 -4.94
C LEU A 59 8.44 -9.34 -4.34
N GLY A 60 8.08 -8.54 -3.32
CA GLY A 60 9.00 -7.61 -2.67
C GLY A 60 9.19 -6.28 -3.41
N ASN A 61 8.30 -5.93 -4.35
CA ASN A 61 8.42 -4.71 -5.16
C ASN A 61 8.01 -3.42 -4.42
N GLY A 62 7.56 -3.54 -3.18
CA GLY A 62 7.19 -2.40 -2.34
C GLY A 62 5.96 -2.64 -1.48
N LEU A 63 5.49 -1.56 -0.86
CA LEU A 63 4.33 -1.53 0.01
C LEU A 63 3.07 -1.16 -0.76
N ALA A 64 2.00 -1.95 -0.59
CA ALA A 64 0.67 -1.61 -1.08
C ALA A 64 -0.23 -1.17 0.09
N PHE A 65 -1.06 -0.16 -0.14
CA PHE A 65 -2.10 0.22 0.82
C PHE A 65 -3.36 -0.58 0.57
N LEU A 66 -3.85 -1.22 1.63
CA LEU A 66 -5.10 -1.97 1.63
C LEU A 66 -6.12 -1.25 2.50
N TYR A 67 -7.30 -0.96 1.96
CA TYR A 67 -8.43 -0.51 2.78
C TYR A 67 -8.98 -1.69 3.59
N SER A 68 -9.32 -1.49 4.86
CA SER A 68 -9.69 -2.59 5.77
C SER A 68 -10.87 -3.43 5.25
N ALA A 69 -11.85 -2.82 4.59
CA ALA A 69 -12.98 -3.56 4.02
C ALA A 69 -12.61 -4.47 2.83
N MET A 70 -11.39 -4.35 2.30
CA MET A 70 -10.88 -5.26 1.25
C MET A 70 -10.26 -6.54 1.84
N ASN A 71 -9.99 -6.58 3.14
CA ASN A 71 -9.42 -7.77 3.78
C ASN A 71 -10.54 -8.71 4.23
N ASP A 72 -10.69 -9.81 3.51
CA ASP A 72 -11.62 -10.91 3.84
C ASP A 72 -11.03 -11.91 4.87
N GLY A 73 -9.82 -11.66 5.36
CA GLY A 73 -9.09 -12.53 6.28
C GLY A 73 -8.30 -13.65 5.59
N GLN A 74 -8.36 -13.78 4.27
CA GLN A 74 -7.64 -14.81 3.51
C GLN A 74 -6.43 -14.25 2.74
N LEU A 75 -6.32 -12.94 2.58
CA LEU A 75 -5.30 -12.30 1.74
C LEU A 75 -3.86 -12.64 2.13
N GLU A 76 -3.52 -12.64 3.44
CA GLU A 76 -2.18 -12.99 3.91
C GLU A 76 -1.77 -14.41 3.47
N LYS A 77 -2.70 -15.36 3.54
CA LYS A 77 -2.47 -16.75 3.15
C LYS A 77 -2.39 -16.91 1.63
N GLN A 78 -3.33 -16.30 0.90
CA GLN A 78 -3.43 -16.43 -0.56
C GLN A 78 -2.21 -15.84 -1.28
N TYR A 79 -1.78 -14.65 -0.84
CA TYR A 79 -0.71 -13.92 -1.50
C TYR A 79 0.64 -14.03 -0.78
N ARG A 80 0.70 -14.74 0.36
CA ARG A 80 1.92 -14.88 1.19
C ARG A 80 2.52 -13.53 1.60
N ILE A 81 1.65 -12.59 1.94
CA ILE A 81 2.00 -11.23 2.39
C ILE A 81 1.78 -11.10 3.89
N LYS A 82 2.31 -10.03 4.48
CA LYS A 82 1.99 -9.62 5.85
C LYS A 82 1.14 -8.36 5.81
N LEU A 83 0.00 -8.37 6.50
CA LEU A 83 -0.85 -7.20 6.67
C LEU A 83 -0.63 -6.58 8.05
N LYS A 84 -0.60 -5.25 8.07
CA LYS A 84 -0.53 -4.48 9.31
C LYS A 84 -1.71 -3.52 9.33
N ILE A 85 -2.63 -3.80 10.25
CA ILE A 85 -3.86 -3.03 10.52
C ILE A 85 -3.62 -2.19 11.77
#